data_AF-A0A4R1N0D0-F1
#
_entry.id   AF-A0A4R1N0D0-F1
#
_cell.length_a   1.000
_cell.length_b   1.000
_cell.length_c   1.000
_cell.angle_alpha   90.00
_cell.angle_beta   90.00
_cell.angle_gamma   90.00
#
_symmetry.space_group_name_H-M   'P 1'
#
loop_
_entity.id
_entity.type
_entity.pdbx_description
1 polymer ?
#
loop_
_entity_poly.entity_id
_entity_poly.type
_entity_poly.pdbx_seq_one_letter_code
_entity_poly.pdbx_strand_id
1 'polypeptide(L)'
;MTFAGCTGRFSAEMEHSWLVADDRAEAFQSERQTFVSILEAAMNTNHRAVLGHRIQTKHAHASLLAIASFSDDATRARTARLLANDYLEGCRSLILGG
;
A
#
# COMPACT_ATOMS: atom_id res chain seq x y z
N MET A 1 -7.38 12.28 2.17
CA MET A 1 -6.48 11.66 1.16
C MET A 1 -5.64 10.54 1.77
N THR A 2 -5.13 10.67 2.99
CA THR A 2 -4.27 9.66 3.67
C THR A 2 -4.82 8.23 3.65
N PHE A 3 -6.06 8.00 4.10
CA PHE A 3 -6.67 6.64 4.09
C PHE A 3 -6.77 6.05 2.68
N ALA A 4 -7.12 6.85 1.69
CA ALA A 4 -7.14 6.44 0.29
C ALA A 4 -5.73 6.08 -0.23
N GLY A 5 -4.71 6.84 0.18
CA GLY A 5 -3.31 6.49 -0.07
C GLY A 5 -2.95 5.14 0.54
N CYS A 6 -3.28 4.91 1.80
CA CYS A 6 -3.03 3.64 2.50
C CYS A 6 -3.76 2.46 1.84
N THR A 7 -5.01 2.62 1.42
CA THR A 7 -5.71 1.60 0.61
C THR A 7 -4.92 1.25 -0.66
N GLY A 8 -4.34 2.25 -1.34
CA GLY A 8 -3.52 2.05 -2.52
C GLY A 8 -2.25 1.25 -2.23
N ARG A 9 -1.54 1.58 -1.14
CA ARG A 9 -0.30 0.90 -0.73
C ARG A 9 -0.53 -0.57 -0.38
N PHE A 10 -1.53 -0.86 0.46
CA PHE A 10 -1.87 -2.24 0.81
C PHE A 10 -2.41 -3.04 -0.39
N SER A 11 -3.07 -2.39 -1.36
CA SER A 11 -3.43 -3.06 -2.61
C SER A 11 -2.19 -3.48 -3.42
N ALA A 12 -1.14 -2.65 -3.44
CA ALA A 12 0.11 -2.99 -4.12
C ALA A 12 0.86 -4.13 -3.43
N GLU A 13 0.96 -4.14 -2.09
CA GLU A 13 1.60 -5.23 -1.35
C GLU A 13 0.85 -6.55 -1.50
N MET A 14 -0.49 -6.54 -1.40
CA MET A 14 -1.31 -7.72 -1.62
C MET A 14 -1.08 -8.34 -3.01
N GLU A 15 -1.11 -7.52 -4.07
CA GLU A 15 -0.91 -7.99 -5.45
C GLU A 15 0.53 -8.43 -5.70
N HIS A 16 1.51 -7.74 -5.11
CA HIS A 16 2.91 -8.14 -5.19
C HIS A 16 3.17 -9.47 -4.48
N SER A 17 2.55 -9.69 -3.30
CA SER A 17 2.64 -10.97 -2.60
C SER A 17 2.10 -12.13 -3.44
N TRP A 18 0.99 -11.93 -4.16
CA TRP A 18 0.52 -12.95 -5.12
C TRP A 18 1.53 -13.20 -6.24
N LEU A 19 2.14 -12.12 -6.80
CA LEU A 19 3.12 -12.23 -7.88
C LEU A 19 4.35 -13.05 -7.47
N VAL A 20 4.84 -12.87 -6.24
CA VAL A 20 6.06 -13.53 -5.75
C VAL A 20 5.79 -14.76 -4.89
N ALA A 21 4.53 -15.24 -4.85
CA ALA A 21 4.08 -16.38 -4.05
C ALA A 21 4.41 -16.26 -2.55
N ASP A 22 4.26 -15.05 -2.00
CA ASP A 22 4.43 -14.73 -0.58
C ASP A 22 3.10 -14.91 0.19
N ASP A 23 3.17 -15.53 1.35
CA ASP A 23 2.02 -15.93 2.18
C ASP A 23 1.33 -14.77 2.89
N ARG A 24 1.90 -13.56 2.86
CA ARG A 24 1.35 -12.37 3.53
C ARG A 24 0.23 -11.69 2.76
N ALA A 25 -0.14 -12.18 1.57
CA ALA A 25 -1.19 -11.58 0.76
C ALA A 25 -2.52 -11.42 1.51
N GLU A 26 -2.91 -12.43 2.31
CA GLU A 26 -4.13 -12.40 3.13
C GLU A 26 -4.05 -11.33 4.23
N ALA A 27 -2.87 -11.17 4.87
CA ALA A 27 -2.66 -10.13 5.87
C ALA A 27 -2.80 -8.73 5.24
N PHE A 28 -2.19 -8.49 4.09
CA PHE A 28 -2.32 -7.22 3.37
C PHE A 28 -3.75 -6.98 2.87
N GLN A 29 -4.49 -8.02 2.49
CA GLN A 29 -5.91 -7.92 2.13
C GLN A 29 -6.74 -7.46 3.32
N SER A 30 -6.50 -8.02 4.51
CA SER A 30 -7.18 -7.63 5.75
C SER A 30 -6.93 -6.16 6.08
N GLU A 31 -5.67 -5.72 6.07
CA GLU A 31 -5.29 -4.32 6.32
C GLU A 31 -5.88 -3.37 5.28
N ARG A 32 -5.83 -3.74 3.99
CA ARG A 32 -6.50 -3.01 2.90
C ARG A 32 -7.99 -2.85 3.20
N GLN A 33 -8.66 -3.90 3.66
CA GLN A 33 -10.10 -3.88 3.92
C GLN A 33 -10.45 -2.92 5.06
N THR A 34 -9.63 -2.86 6.12
CA THR A 34 -9.81 -1.88 7.21
C THR A 34 -9.81 -0.45 6.67
N PHE A 35 -8.84 -0.08 5.82
CA PHE A 35 -8.81 1.26 5.22
C PHE A 35 -9.96 1.52 4.25
N VAL A 36 -10.40 0.51 3.50
CA VAL A 36 -11.59 0.64 2.63
C VAL A 36 -12.82 0.97 3.47
N SER A 37 -13.05 0.25 4.57
CA SER A 37 -14.21 0.48 5.44
C SER A 37 -14.19 1.90 6.06
N ILE A 38 -13.04 2.38 6.51
CA ILE A 38 -12.88 3.75 7.03
C ILE A 38 -13.17 4.77 5.93
N LEU A 39 -12.63 4.54 4.73
CA LEU A 39 -12.79 5.43 3.59
C LEU A 39 -14.26 5.53 3.16
N GLU A 40 -14.96 4.40 3.10
CA GLU A 40 -16.39 4.35 2.78
C GLU A 40 -17.24 5.06 3.83
N ALA A 41 -16.91 4.93 5.12
CA ALA A 41 -17.62 5.62 6.20
C ALA A 41 -17.37 7.15 6.20
N ALA A 42 -16.18 7.59 5.79
CA ALA A 42 -15.79 9.01 5.84
C ALA A 42 -16.10 9.82 4.57
N MET A 43 -16.38 9.15 3.43
CA MET A 43 -16.55 9.83 2.14
C MET A 43 -17.97 10.33 1.92
N ASN A 44 -18.13 11.62 1.60
CA ASN A 44 -19.45 12.18 1.30
C ASN A 44 -19.64 12.80 -0.10
N THR A 45 -18.59 13.06 -0.93
CA THR A 45 -18.84 13.75 -2.23
C THR A 45 -17.85 13.57 -3.39
N ASN A 46 -16.59 13.13 -3.24
CA ASN A 46 -15.62 13.12 -4.36
C ASN A 46 -14.96 11.75 -4.65
N HIS A 47 -15.78 10.80 -5.10
CA HIS A 47 -15.35 9.43 -5.41
C HIS A 47 -14.25 9.35 -6.48
N ARG A 48 -14.33 10.18 -7.52
CA ARG A 48 -13.34 10.16 -8.62
C ARG A 48 -11.95 10.57 -8.15
N ALA A 49 -11.85 11.66 -7.38
CA ALA A 49 -10.56 12.11 -6.85
C ALA A 49 -9.95 11.07 -5.89
N VAL A 50 -10.79 10.47 -5.05
CA VAL A 50 -10.35 9.40 -4.14
C VAL A 50 -9.83 8.18 -4.91
N LEU A 51 -10.57 7.72 -5.91
CA LEU A 51 -10.13 6.60 -6.75
C LEU A 51 -8.83 6.92 -7.48
N GLY A 52 -8.72 8.11 -8.06
CA GLY A 52 -7.49 8.58 -8.71
C GLY A 52 -6.29 8.55 -7.76
N HIS A 53 -6.46 9.02 -6.52
CA HIS A 53 -5.40 8.99 -5.51
C HIS A 53 -5.00 7.57 -5.10
N ARG A 54 -5.97 6.65 -4.97
CA ARG A 54 -5.71 5.22 -4.69
C ARG A 54 -4.86 4.61 -5.79
N ILE A 55 -5.22 4.84 -7.05
CA ILE A 55 -4.52 4.29 -8.22
C ILE A 55 -3.08 4.83 -8.29
N GLN A 56 -2.91 6.16 -8.18
CA GLN A 56 -1.58 6.78 -8.23
C GLN A 56 -0.67 6.24 -7.11
N THR A 57 -1.18 6.18 -5.88
CA THR A 57 -0.41 5.70 -4.73
C THR A 57 -0.07 4.22 -4.87
N LYS A 58 -1.00 3.40 -5.36
CA LYS A 58 -0.78 1.98 -5.65
C LYS A 58 0.37 1.81 -6.66
N HIS A 59 0.34 2.52 -7.79
CA HIS A 59 1.38 2.43 -8.80
C HIS A 59 2.76 2.87 -8.29
N ALA A 60 2.81 3.97 -7.53
CA ALA A 60 4.05 4.44 -6.92
C ALA A 60 4.63 3.40 -5.95
N HIS A 61 3.78 2.79 -5.12
CA HIS A 61 4.21 1.76 -4.19
C HIS A 61 4.63 0.46 -4.89
N ALA A 62 3.88 0.01 -5.88
CA ALA A 62 4.23 -1.15 -6.71
C ALA A 62 5.59 -0.96 -7.42
N SER A 63 5.94 0.26 -7.80
CA SER A 63 7.26 0.57 -8.37
C SER A 63 8.39 0.34 -7.37
N LEU A 64 8.20 0.67 -6.09
CA LEU A 64 9.15 0.34 -5.02
C LEU A 64 9.28 -1.18 -4.84
N LEU A 65 8.17 -1.90 -4.87
CA LEU A 65 8.15 -3.36 -4.72
C LEU A 65 8.85 -4.07 -5.89
N ALA A 66 8.63 -3.58 -7.11
CA ALA A 66 9.32 -4.07 -8.30
C ALA A 66 10.84 -3.87 -8.19
N ILE A 67 11.29 -2.68 -7.78
CA ILE A 67 12.72 -2.42 -7.53
C ILE A 67 13.24 -3.32 -6.41
N ALA A 68 12.48 -3.47 -5.32
CA ALA A 68 12.88 -4.28 -4.17
C ALA A 68 13.05 -5.76 -4.50
N SER A 69 12.26 -6.30 -5.44
CA SER A 69 12.27 -7.72 -5.79
C SER A 69 13.12 -8.05 -7.01
N PHE A 70 13.32 -7.12 -7.94
CA PHE A 70 13.88 -7.43 -9.26
C PHE A 70 15.07 -6.55 -9.68
N SER A 71 15.57 -5.66 -8.82
CA SER A 71 16.78 -4.88 -9.10
C SER A 71 18.04 -5.72 -8.94
N ASP A 72 18.97 -5.64 -9.90
CA ASP A 72 20.30 -6.24 -9.80
C ASP A 72 21.23 -5.52 -8.80
N ASP A 73 20.93 -4.25 -8.49
CA ASP A 73 21.60 -3.50 -7.44
C ASP A 73 20.97 -3.81 -6.08
N ALA A 74 21.70 -4.55 -5.24
CA ALA A 74 21.28 -4.96 -3.91
C ALA A 74 21.05 -3.78 -2.94
N THR A 75 21.82 -2.69 -3.07
CA THR A 75 21.63 -1.49 -2.24
C THR A 75 20.32 -0.81 -2.60
N ARG A 76 20.07 -0.65 -3.90
CA ARG A 76 18.83 -0.08 -4.41
C ARG A 76 17.61 -0.92 -4.02
N ALA A 77 17.71 -2.24 -4.15
CA ALA A 77 16.65 -3.17 -3.76
C ALA A 77 16.32 -3.03 -2.26
N ARG A 78 17.35 -3.04 -1.40
CA ARG A 78 17.19 -2.88 0.05
C ARG A 78 16.55 -1.54 0.42
N THR A 79 17.04 -0.44 -0.15
CA THR A 79 16.48 0.90 0.12
C THR A 79 15.02 1.01 -0.32
N ALA A 80 14.67 0.45 -1.49
CA ALA A 80 13.29 0.43 -1.95
C ALA A 80 12.36 -0.35 -1.01
N ARG A 81 12.82 -1.50 -0.48
CA ARG A 81 12.06 -2.28 0.51
C ARG A 81 11.90 -1.53 1.82
N LEU A 82 12.95 -0.89 2.33
CA LEU A 82 12.88 -0.09 3.56
C LEU A 82 11.87 1.06 3.44
N LEU A 83 11.91 1.77 2.31
CA LEU A 83 10.96 2.86 2.04
C LEU A 83 9.52 2.35 1.89
N ALA A 84 9.31 1.19 1.24
CA ALA A 84 7.99 0.57 1.17
C ALA A 84 7.45 0.24 2.57
N ASN A 85 8.29 -0.37 3.41
CA ASN A 85 7.92 -0.72 4.79
C ASN A 85 7.58 0.51 5.64
N ASP A 86 8.39 1.58 5.58
CA ASP A 86 8.15 2.83 6.30
C ASP A 86 6.77 3.44 5.95
N TYR A 87 6.40 3.41 4.66
CA TYR A 87 5.06 3.84 4.26
C TYR A 87 3.93 2.97 4.81
N LEU A 88 4.12 1.66 4.98
CA LEU A 88 3.12 0.80 5.60
C LEU A 88 3.02 1.03 7.10
N GLU A 89 4.15 1.22 7.78
CA GLU A 89 4.18 1.57 9.21
C GLU A 89 3.45 2.89 9.47
N GLY A 90 3.70 3.91 8.64
CA GLY A 90 2.98 5.17 8.67
C GLY A 90 1.48 5.03 8.39
N CYS A 91 1.05 4.00 7.65
CA CYS A 91 -0.36 3.68 7.52
C CYS A 91 -0.90 3.00 8.77
N ARG A 92 -0.21 1.98 9.29
CA ARG A 92 -0.63 1.20 10.49
C ARG A 92 -0.83 2.08 11.71
N SER A 93 0.01 3.11 11.89
CA SER A 93 -0.13 4.06 13.01
C SER A 93 -1.47 4.83 13.01
N LEU A 94 -2.12 4.98 11.85
CA LEU A 94 -3.41 5.67 11.72
C LEU A 94 -4.60 4.85 12.25
N ILE A 95 -4.47 3.52 12.33
CA ILE A 95 -5.55 2.64 12.80
C ILE A 95 -5.38 2.34 14.29
N LEU A 96 -4.13 2.20 14.75
CA LEU A 96 -3.85 1.76 16.11
C LEU A 96 -3.95 2.87 17.16
N GLY A 97 -4.09 4.13 16.75
CA GLY A 97 -4.07 5.29 17.65
C GLY A 97 -2.67 5.44 18.26
N GLY A 98 -1.83 6.29 17.67
CA GLY A 98 -0.51 6.60 18.20
C GLY A 98 -0.53 7.07 19.64
#